data_AF-A0A7D8D1B5-F1
#
_entry.id   AF-A0A7D8D1B5-F1
#
_cell.length_a   1.000
_cell.length_b   1.000
_cell.length_c   1.000
_cell.angle_alpha   90.00
_cell.angle_beta   90.00
_cell.angle_gamma   90.00
#
_symmetry.space_group_name_H-M   'P 1'
#
loop_
_entity.id
_entity.type
_entity.pdbx_description
1 polymer ?
#
loop_
_entity_poly.entity_id
_entity_poly.type
_entity_poly.pdbx_seq_one_letter_code
_entity_poly.pdbx_strand_id
1 'polypeptide(L)'
;MNNIKEYLPFIIPILAATLGYIFGQRTTKINRFYTQNENNLKNVIEPLFLSLKMIMKEDSAFKRKKLLDDLFKTYLLEKKGIYQIGNKDLIDKLFYVEGLYKEFKKKQKEEEWKDFWIELNYFYNAIKNEYWNNFYTLYKEYRWYLHSLDKNMFVRFFYEIIRLLKETVNSLTLLSFGFLFFCIYDRLITWMFDKGVMPEDSITFSIILLIFCIAMYCFISVFDALSPDSSQQKNYIDKLVRKGTNKNKSFEKKITVPPMYKQ
;
A
#
# COMPACT_ATOMS: atom_id res chain seq x y z
N MET A 1 -48.03 -5.69 13.16
CA MET A 1 -46.63 -5.23 13.40
C MET A 1 -45.81 -6.44 13.77
N ASN A 2 -45.15 -7.06 12.77
CA ASN A 2 -44.45 -8.32 12.96
C ASN A 2 -43.20 -8.16 13.84
N ASN A 3 -42.98 -9.17 14.68
CA ASN A 3 -42.04 -9.21 15.79
C ASN A 3 -40.58 -9.26 15.32
N ILE A 4 -39.98 -8.10 15.00
CA ILE A 4 -38.51 -7.96 14.86
C ILE A 4 -37.76 -8.58 16.06
N LYS A 5 -38.38 -8.56 17.25
CA LYS A 5 -37.85 -9.15 18.48
C LYS A 5 -37.59 -10.66 18.38
N GLU A 6 -38.34 -11.40 17.57
CA GLU A 6 -38.16 -12.86 17.40
C GLU A 6 -36.92 -13.20 16.56
N TYR A 7 -36.47 -12.28 15.70
CA TYR A 7 -35.30 -12.47 14.84
C TYR A 7 -34.00 -11.95 15.49
N LEU A 8 -34.08 -11.08 16.50
CA LEU A 8 -32.92 -10.54 17.22
C LEU A 8 -31.95 -11.62 17.75
N PRO A 9 -32.41 -12.75 18.35
CA PRO A 9 -31.53 -13.79 18.84
C PRO A 9 -30.71 -14.50 17.75
N PHE A 10 -31.12 -14.40 16.47
CA PHE A 10 -30.39 -14.97 15.34
C PHE A 10 -29.50 -13.91 14.67
N ILE A 11 -29.98 -12.68 14.56
CA ILE A 11 -29.25 -11.57 13.93
C ILE A 11 -28.06 -11.15 14.79
N ILE A 12 -28.22 -11.05 16.11
CA ILE A 12 -27.18 -10.56 17.01
C ILE A 12 -25.92 -11.46 16.99
N PRO A 13 -26.02 -12.80 17.11
CA PRO A 13 -24.84 -13.68 17.03
C PRO A 13 -24.16 -13.65 15.67
N ILE A 14 -24.92 -13.56 14.57
CA ILE A 14 -24.34 -13.48 13.22
C ILE A 14 -23.55 -12.17 13.07
N LEU A 15 -24.13 -11.05 13.48
CA LEU A 15 -23.45 -9.75 13.48
C LEU A 15 -22.22 -9.76 14.41
N ALA A 16 -22.35 -10.28 15.63
CA ALA A 16 -21.25 -10.36 16.58
C ALA A 16 -20.11 -11.26 16.07
N ALA A 17 -20.42 -12.41 15.47
CA ALA A 17 -19.43 -13.30 14.87
C ALA A 17 -18.75 -12.65 13.66
N THR A 18 -19.51 -11.94 12.82
CA THR A 18 -18.98 -11.23 11.65
C THR A 18 -18.05 -10.10 12.08
N LEU A 19 -18.46 -9.28 13.05
CA LEU A 19 -17.65 -8.22 13.63
C LEU A 19 -16.40 -8.80 14.31
N GLY A 20 -16.54 -9.85 15.13
CA GLY A 20 -15.41 -10.51 15.79
C GLY A 20 -14.40 -11.08 14.79
N TYR A 21 -14.87 -11.70 13.71
CA TYR A 21 -14.01 -12.20 12.64
C TYR A 21 -13.31 -11.05 11.89
N ILE A 22 -14.06 -10.03 11.48
CA ILE A 22 -13.51 -8.86 10.77
C ILE A 22 -12.47 -8.17 11.65
N PHE A 23 -12.79 -7.82 12.89
CA PHE A 23 -11.85 -7.11 13.77
C PHE A 23 -10.67 -8.00 14.19
N GLY A 24 -10.88 -9.28 14.51
CA GLY A 24 -9.80 -10.18 14.96
C GLY A 24 -8.81 -10.57 13.85
N GLN A 25 -9.31 -11.08 12.71
CA GLN A 25 -8.45 -11.55 11.62
C GLN A 25 -7.81 -10.39 10.86
N ARG A 26 -8.54 -9.30 10.63
CA ARG A 26 -8.01 -8.13 9.91
C ARG A 26 -6.89 -7.47 10.70
N THR A 27 -7.08 -7.28 12.01
CA THR A 27 -6.04 -6.69 12.87
C THR A 27 -4.78 -7.55 12.88
N THR A 28 -4.92 -8.87 13.00
CA THR A 28 -3.77 -9.79 13.00
C THR A 28 -3.02 -9.76 11.66
N LYS A 29 -3.74 -9.80 10.53
CA LYS A 29 -3.14 -9.73 9.18
C LYS A 29 -2.45 -8.39 8.94
N ILE A 30 -3.08 -7.28 9.35
CA ILE A 30 -2.52 -5.94 9.24
C ILE A 30 -1.25 -5.81 10.08
N ASN A 31 -1.27 -6.27 11.34
CA ASN A 31 -0.09 -6.24 12.19
C ASN A 31 1.05 -7.07 11.61
N ARG A 32 0.77 -8.28 11.12
CA ARG A 32 1.78 -9.10 10.42
C ARG A 32 2.36 -8.39 9.20
N PHE A 33 1.51 -7.73 8.40
CA PHE A 33 1.96 -6.95 7.24
C PHE A 33 2.89 -5.81 7.66
N TYR A 34 2.53 -5.02 8.68
CA TYR A 34 3.38 -3.94 9.17
C TYR A 34 4.71 -4.44 9.73
N THR A 35 4.69 -5.49 10.55
CA THR A 35 5.92 -6.10 11.08
C THR A 35 6.81 -6.67 9.97
N GLN A 36 6.23 -7.32 8.96
CA GLN A 36 7.00 -7.80 7.80
C GLN A 36 7.58 -6.64 6.99
N ASN A 37 6.81 -5.57 6.78
CA ASN A 37 7.26 -4.40 6.04
C ASN A 37 8.37 -3.65 6.79
N GLU A 38 8.25 -3.51 8.11
CA GLU A 38 9.30 -2.93 8.97
C GLU A 38 10.59 -3.76 8.89
N ASN A 39 10.47 -5.08 9.03
CA ASN A 39 11.62 -5.98 8.91
C ASN A 39 12.27 -5.92 7.52
N ASN A 40 11.47 -5.91 6.46
CA ASN A 40 11.97 -5.77 5.08
C ASN A 40 12.68 -4.42 4.89
N LEU A 41 12.07 -3.32 5.36
CA LEU A 41 12.66 -1.99 5.28
C LEU A 41 14.01 -1.96 5.99
N LYS A 42 14.05 -2.34 7.26
CA LYS A 42 15.24 -2.27 8.11
C LYS A 42 16.38 -3.18 7.66
N ASN A 43 16.07 -4.42 7.29
CA ASN A 43 17.10 -5.44 7.07
C ASN A 43 17.57 -5.53 5.62
N VAL A 44 16.77 -5.03 4.66
CA VAL A 44 17.02 -5.28 3.23
C VAL A 44 16.97 -4.01 2.40
N ILE A 45 15.81 -3.32 2.37
CA ILE A 45 15.60 -2.18 1.47
C ILE A 45 16.42 -0.96 1.88
N GLU A 46 16.47 -0.63 3.17
CA GLU A 46 17.26 0.51 3.67
C GLU A 46 18.76 0.31 3.46
N PRO A 47 19.39 -0.82 3.87
CA PRO A 47 20.81 -1.00 3.61
C PRO A 47 21.13 -1.04 2.10
N LEU A 48 20.21 -1.54 1.26
CA LEU A 48 20.38 -1.60 -0.19
C LEU A 48 20.32 -0.20 -0.80
N PHE A 49 19.32 0.58 -0.40
CA PHE A 49 19.17 1.97 -0.81
C PHE A 49 20.38 2.80 -0.42
N LEU A 50 20.86 2.68 0.82
CA LEU A 50 22.03 3.42 1.31
C LEU A 50 23.30 3.00 0.57
N SER A 51 23.51 1.70 0.35
CA SER A 51 24.67 1.19 -0.39
C SER A 51 24.70 1.70 -1.83
N LEU A 52 23.56 1.63 -2.55
CA LEU A 52 23.44 2.19 -3.89
C LEU A 52 23.66 3.70 -3.90
N LYS A 53 23.13 4.42 -2.92
CA LYS A 53 23.33 5.86 -2.77
C LYS A 53 24.80 6.22 -2.55
N MET A 54 25.56 5.41 -1.81
CA MET A 54 27.00 5.58 -1.64
C MET A 54 27.74 5.35 -2.97
N ILE A 55 27.42 4.27 -3.70
CA ILE A 55 28.01 3.96 -5.02
C ILE A 55 27.78 5.11 -6.01
N MET A 56 26.56 5.65 -6.05
CA MET A 56 26.17 6.74 -6.96
C MET A 56 26.87 8.06 -6.66
N LYS A 57 27.37 8.25 -5.43
CA LYS A 57 28.05 9.48 -4.98
C LYS A 57 29.56 9.36 -4.92
N GLU A 58 30.11 8.16 -5.01
CA GLU A 58 31.55 7.94 -4.90
C GLU A 58 32.25 8.41 -6.18
N ASP A 59 33.19 9.34 -6.04
CA ASP A 59 33.96 9.89 -7.15
C ASP A 59 35.12 8.98 -7.55
N SER A 60 35.76 8.31 -6.58
CA SER A 60 36.90 7.44 -6.84
C SER A 60 36.46 6.16 -7.54
N ALA A 61 36.94 5.96 -8.76
CA ALA A 61 36.60 4.78 -9.55
C ALA A 61 37.05 3.46 -8.87
N PHE A 62 38.18 3.47 -8.15
CA PHE A 62 38.66 2.32 -7.37
C PHE A 62 37.73 2.00 -6.18
N LYS A 63 37.39 3.01 -5.37
CA LYS A 63 36.46 2.82 -4.25
C LYS A 63 35.08 2.40 -4.72
N ARG A 64 34.59 2.99 -5.81
CA ARG A 64 33.30 2.66 -6.42
C ARG A 64 33.23 1.19 -6.85
N LYS A 65 34.28 0.68 -7.50
CA LYS A 65 34.40 -0.73 -7.85
C LYS A 65 34.33 -1.62 -6.61
N LYS A 66 35.06 -1.27 -5.54
CA LYS A 66 35.01 -2.01 -4.28
C LYS A 66 33.59 -2.03 -3.68
N LEU A 67 32.92 -0.88 -3.66
CA LEU A 67 31.53 -0.78 -3.17
C LEU A 67 30.55 -1.63 -4.00
N LEU A 68 30.71 -1.67 -5.32
CA LEU A 68 29.92 -2.53 -6.19
C LEU A 68 30.16 -4.02 -5.90
N ASP A 69 31.41 -4.40 -5.70
CA ASP A 69 31.78 -5.78 -5.37
C ASP A 69 31.19 -6.20 -4.02
N ASP A 70 31.30 -5.32 -3.03
CA ASP A 70 30.74 -5.54 -1.70
C ASP A 70 29.20 -5.63 -1.74
N LEU A 71 28.53 -4.77 -2.52
CA LEU A 71 27.07 -4.81 -2.71
C LEU A 71 26.61 -6.18 -3.23
N PHE A 72 27.14 -6.63 -4.37
CA PHE A 72 26.69 -7.89 -4.97
C PHE A 72 27.07 -9.09 -4.10
N LYS A 73 28.24 -9.07 -3.45
CA LYS A 73 28.63 -10.12 -2.49
C LYS A 73 27.65 -10.21 -1.32
N THR A 74 27.35 -9.09 -0.68
CA THR A 74 26.47 -9.06 0.49
C THR A 74 25.04 -9.49 0.18
N TYR A 75 24.49 -9.09 -0.97
CA TYR A 75 23.10 -9.43 -1.28
C TYR A 75 22.96 -10.82 -1.91
N LEU A 76 23.84 -11.20 -2.84
CA LEU A 76 23.67 -12.41 -3.65
C LEU A 76 24.40 -13.63 -3.08
N LEU A 77 25.60 -13.45 -2.53
CA LEU A 77 26.39 -14.57 -1.96
C LEU A 77 26.00 -14.84 -0.50
N GLU A 78 25.86 -13.79 0.31
CA GLU A 78 25.47 -13.92 1.73
C GLU A 78 23.94 -14.03 1.90
N LYS A 79 23.18 -14.01 0.80
CA LYS A 79 21.71 -14.12 0.76
C LYS A 79 21.01 -13.22 1.79
N LYS A 80 21.44 -11.96 1.93
CA LYS A 80 20.84 -11.02 2.89
C LYS A 80 19.40 -10.69 2.50
N GLY A 81 18.47 -11.50 3.00
CA GLY A 81 17.04 -11.19 3.07
C GLY A 81 16.35 -10.90 1.74
N ILE A 82 16.92 -11.27 0.58
CA ILE A 82 16.28 -10.98 -0.73
C ILE A 82 14.85 -11.54 -0.79
N TYR A 83 14.59 -12.67 -0.14
CA TYR A 83 13.26 -13.26 -0.01
C TYR A 83 12.23 -12.37 0.74
N GLN A 84 12.71 -11.38 1.49
CA GLN A 84 11.88 -10.42 2.22
C GLN A 84 11.43 -9.26 1.32
N ILE A 85 12.04 -9.09 0.14
CA ILE A 85 11.60 -8.09 -0.84
C ILE A 85 10.26 -8.51 -1.42
N GLY A 86 9.19 -7.80 -1.07
CA GLY A 86 7.83 -8.11 -1.54
C GLY A 86 7.63 -7.92 -3.05
N ASN A 87 8.40 -7.03 -3.68
CA ASN A 87 8.34 -6.78 -5.12
C ASN A 87 9.34 -7.64 -5.90
N LYS A 88 8.83 -8.68 -6.54
CA LYS A 88 9.63 -9.64 -7.34
C LYS A 88 10.42 -8.97 -8.46
N ASP A 89 9.89 -7.91 -9.07
CA ASP A 89 10.57 -7.20 -10.16
C ASP A 89 11.89 -6.57 -9.70
N LEU A 90 12.01 -6.21 -8.42
CA LEU A 90 13.26 -5.68 -7.87
C LEU A 90 14.32 -6.78 -7.70
N ILE A 91 13.89 -8.00 -7.40
CA ILE A 91 14.78 -9.16 -7.30
C ILE A 91 15.34 -9.50 -8.68
N ASP A 92 14.48 -9.57 -9.70
CA ASP A 92 14.90 -9.86 -11.07
C ASP A 92 15.83 -8.76 -11.62
N LYS A 93 15.52 -7.48 -11.32
CA LYS A 93 16.40 -6.36 -11.66
C LYS A 93 17.75 -6.44 -10.97
N LEU A 94 17.81 -6.86 -9.71
CA LEU A 94 19.08 -7.03 -8.99
C LEU A 94 19.96 -8.07 -9.69
N PHE A 95 19.40 -9.22 -10.06
CA PHE A 95 20.13 -10.25 -10.80
C PHE A 95 20.56 -9.78 -12.19
N TYR A 96 19.69 -9.05 -12.89
CA TYR A 96 20.00 -8.50 -14.21
C TYR A 96 21.19 -7.51 -14.15
N VAL A 97 21.16 -6.58 -13.20
CA VAL A 97 22.23 -5.58 -13.01
C VAL A 97 23.54 -6.25 -12.59
N GLU A 98 23.49 -7.31 -11.76
CA GLU A 98 24.67 -8.12 -11.44
C GLU A 98 25.24 -8.82 -12.69
N GLY A 99 24.36 -9.36 -13.54
CA GLY A 99 24.74 -9.97 -14.82
C GLY A 99 25.53 -9.02 -15.71
N LEU A 100 25.01 -7.80 -15.90
CA LEU A 100 25.70 -6.74 -16.65
C LEU A 100 27.05 -6.36 -16.02
N TYR A 101 27.12 -6.30 -14.69
CA TYR A 101 28.37 -6.00 -13.99
C TYR A 101 29.42 -7.11 -14.17
N LYS A 102 29.01 -8.39 -14.11
CA LYS A 102 29.88 -9.54 -14.37
C LYS A 102 30.37 -9.56 -15.82
N GLU A 103 29.50 -9.23 -16.76
CA GLU A 103 29.84 -9.15 -18.19
C GLU A 103 30.85 -8.03 -18.44
N PHE A 104 30.62 -6.85 -17.87
CA PHE A 104 31.57 -5.74 -17.90
C PHE A 104 32.93 -6.15 -17.31
N LYS A 105 32.97 -6.84 -16.16
CA LYS A 105 34.23 -7.31 -15.56
C LYS A 105 35.03 -8.25 -16.48
N LYS A 106 34.35 -9.05 -17.31
CA LYS A 106 34.98 -9.98 -18.26
C LYS A 106 35.50 -9.27 -19.51
N LYS A 107 34.68 -8.40 -20.10
CA LYS A 107 34.98 -7.76 -21.40
C LYS A 107 35.73 -6.44 -21.29
N GLN A 108 35.53 -5.70 -20.20
CA GLN A 108 36.11 -4.38 -19.90
C GLN A 108 35.93 -3.35 -21.03
N LYS A 109 34.78 -3.43 -21.70
CA LYS A 109 34.41 -2.53 -22.80
C LYS A 109 33.52 -1.39 -22.29
N GLU A 110 33.60 -0.25 -22.98
CA GLU A 110 32.91 0.98 -22.59
C GLU A 110 31.38 0.89 -22.77
N GLU A 111 30.92 0.18 -23.79
CA GLU A 111 29.49 -0.04 -24.05
C GLU A 111 28.83 -0.80 -22.90
N GLU A 112 29.41 -1.91 -22.46
CA GLU A 112 28.93 -2.71 -21.34
C GLU A 112 28.98 -1.94 -20.01
N TRP A 113 29.96 -1.04 -19.84
CA TRP A 113 30.01 -0.15 -18.67
C TRP A 113 28.85 0.85 -18.68
N LYS A 114 28.57 1.45 -19.83
CA LYS A 114 27.47 2.39 -20.00
C LYS A 114 26.13 1.72 -19.76
N ASP A 115 25.91 0.54 -20.35
CA ASP A 115 24.67 -0.22 -20.19
C ASP A 115 24.45 -0.62 -18.73
N PHE A 116 25.51 -1.08 -18.05
CA PHE A 116 25.47 -1.34 -16.61
C PHE A 116 25.04 -0.10 -15.82
N TRP A 117 25.63 1.07 -16.08
CA TRP A 117 25.30 2.31 -15.33
C TRP A 117 23.89 2.82 -15.56
N ILE A 118 23.37 2.65 -16.77
CA ILE A 118 22.00 3.01 -17.10
C ILE A 118 21.05 2.13 -16.27
N GLU A 119 21.25 0.82 -16.30
CA GLU A 119 20.38 -0.12 -15.58
C GLU A 119 20.56 -0.03 -14.06
N LEU A 120 21.77 0.22 -13.57
CA LEU A 120 22.02 0.49 -12.15
C LEU A 120 21.28 1.75 -11.68
N ASN A 121 21.19 2.80 -12.51
CA ASN A 121 20.41 4.00 -12.19
C ASN A 121 18.90 3.73 -12.16
N TYR A 122 18.38 2.95 -13.11
CA TYR A 122 16.99 2.51 -13.07
C TYR A 122 16.70 1.68 -11.82
N PHE A 123 17.59 0.77 -11.46
CA PHE A 123 17.50 -0.03 -10.25
C PHE A 123 17.54 0.84 -8.99
N TYR A 124 18.49 1.77 -8.89
CA TYR A 124 18.59 2.72 -7.78
C TYR A 124 17.29 3.53 -7.60
N ASN A 125 16.70 4.04 -8.68
CA ASN A 125 15.44 4.77 -8.60
C ASN A 125 14.27 3.87 -8.17
N ALA A 126 14.24 2.62 -8.63
CA ALA A 126 13.22 1.66 -8.21
C ALA A 126 13.34 1.33 -6.72
N ILE A 127 14.55 1.06 -6.21
CA ILE A 127 14.82 0.85 -4.78
C ILE A 127 14.49 2.09 -3.96
N LYS A 128 14.85 3.29 -4.43
CA LYS A 128 14.51 4.56 -3.77
C LYS A 128 13.00 4.71 -3.64
N ASN A 129 12.24 4.42 -4.70
CA ASN A 129 10.79 4.48 -4.67
C ASN A 129 10.21 3.47 -3.67
N GLU A 130 10.73 2.24 -3.66
CA GLU A 130 10.32 1.20 -2.72
C GLU A 130 10.61 1.60 -1.26
N TYR A 131 11.80 2.13 -0.98
CA TYR A 131 12.19 2.66 0.33
C TYR A 131 11.19 3.70 0.84
N TRP A 132 10.91 4.73 0.03
CA TRP A 132 9.98 5.78 0.43
C TRP A 132 8.55 5.26 0.55
N ASN A 133 8.12 4.34 -0.31
CA ASN A 133 6.80 3.74 -0.20
C ASN A 133 6.64 2.95 1.10
N ASN A 134 7.62 2.14 1.48
CA ASN A 134 7.60 1.39 2.73
C ASN A 134 7.66 2.34 3.93
N PHE A 135 8.53 3.35 3.89
CA PHE A 135 8.61 4.38 4.92
C PHE A 135 7.25 5.08 5.12
N TYR A 136 6.64 5.62 4.06
CA TYR A 136 5.33 6.28 4.17
C TYR A 136 4.20 5.34 4.57
N THR A 137 4.33 4.04 4.30
CA THR A 137 3.35 3.04 4.73
C THR A 137 3.45 2.81 6.23
N LEU A 138 4.66 2.59 6.76
CA LEU A 138 4.90 2.40 8.19
C LEU A 138 4.52 3.64 9.01
N TYR A 139 4.85 4.82 8.51
CA TYR A 139 4.60 6.10 9.18
C TYR A 139 3.32 6.79 8.71
N LYS A 140 2.41 6.06 8.06
CA LYS A 140 1.17 6.63 7.51
C LYS A 140 0.41 7.43 8.56
N GLU A 141 0.25 6.87 9.75
CA GLU A 141 -0.51 7.46 10.86
C GLU A 141 0.35 8.32 11.80
N TYR A 142 1.64 8.48 11.52
CA TYR A 142 2.57 9.18 12.42
C TYR A 142 2.17 10.65 12.65
N ARG A 143 1.75 11.36 11.59
CA ARG A 143 1.29 12.75 11.71
C ARG A 143 0.01 12.86 12.54
N TRP A 144 -0.90 11.90 12.36
CA TRP A 144 -2.12 11.85 13.14
C TRP A 144 -1.83 11.54 14.60
N TYR A 145 -0.90 10.62 14.89
CA TYR A 145 -0.49 10.31 16.26
C TYR A 145 0.12 11.54 16.96
N LEU A 146 1.04 12.24 16.30
CA LEU A 146 1.60 13.49 16.81
C LEU A 146 0.52 14.55 17.05
N HIS A 147 -0.34 14.78 16.05
CA HIS A 147 -1.41 15.75 16.19
C HIS A 147 -2.38 15.39 17.32
N SER A 148 -2.67 14.11 17.51
CA SER A 148 -3.57 13.61 18.54
C SER A 148 -2.98 13.74 19.95
N LEU A 149 -1.66 13.59 20.09
CA LEU A 149 -0.94 13.77 21.35
C LEU A 149 -0.88 15.24 21.81
N ASP A 150 -0.80 16.18 20.87
CA ASP A 150 -0.74 17.62 21.17
C ASP A 150 -2.10 18.23 21.55
N LYS A 151 -3.18 17.42 21.60
CA LYS A 151 -4.54 17.87 21.90
C LYS A 151 -5.02 17.38 23.26
N ASN A 152 -5.95 18.14 23.84
CA ASN A 152 -6.66 17.72 25.05
C ASN A 152 -7.38 16.37 24.83
N MET A 153 -7.41 15.54 25.88
CA MET A 153 -7.99 14.18 25.84
C MET A 153 -9.40 14.14 25.23
N PHE A 154 -10.24 15.14 25.50
CA PHE A 154 -11.59 15.24 24.93
C PHE A 154 -11.61 15.40 23.41
N VAL A 155 -10.70 16.21 22.85
CA VAL A 155 -10.59 16.42 21.41
C VAL A 155 -10.10 15.15 20.72
N ARG A 156 -9.12 14.46 21.34
CA ARG A 156 -8.65 13.16 20.87
C ARG A 156 -9.79 12.13 20.84
N PHE A 157 -10.54 12.02 21.94
CA PHE A 157 -11.68 11.11 22.01
C PHE A 157 -12.77 11.44 20.98
N PHE A 158 -13.05 12.72 20.75
CA PHE A 158 -13.99 13.17 19.72
C PHE A 158 -13.57 12.75 18.30
N TYR A 159 -12.29 12.93 17.95
CA TYR A 159 -11.79 12.50 16.63
C TYR A 159 -11.83 10.98 16.44
N GLU A 160 -11.53 10.21 17.48
CA GLU A 160 -11.65 8.74 17.45
C GLU A 160 -13.10 8.30 17.24
N ILE A 161 -14.05 8.97 17.91
CA ILE A 161 -15.48 8.71 17.70
C ILE A 161 -15.88 9.02 16.25
N ILE A 162 -15.48 10.18 15.70
CA ILE A 162 -15.80 10.54 14.31
C ILE A 162 -15.24 9.48 13.34
N ARG A 163 -13.99 9.04 13.54
CA ARG A 163 -13.36 7.99 12.73
C ARG A 163 -14.14 6.68 12.80
N LEU A 164 -14.49 6.24 14.01
CA LEU A 164 -15.29 5.03 14.23
C LEU A 164 -16.68 5.13 13.57
N LEU A 165 -17.36 6.27 13.72
CA LEU A 165 -18.65 6.54 13.10
C LEU A 165 -18.53 6.50 11.57
N LYS A 166 -17.48 7.09 10.99
CA LYS A 166 -17.23 7.07 9.54
C LYS A 166 -17.04 5.65 9.02
N GLU A 167 -16.23 4.84 9.70
CA GLU A 167 -16.03 3.43 9.33
C GLU A 167 -17.31 2.60 9.46
N THR A 168 -18.11 2.88 10.49
CA THR A 168 -19.41 2.22 10.73
C THR A 168 -20.41 2.58 9.64
N VAL A 169 -20.52 3.86 9.28
CA VAL A 169 -21.46 4.32 8.23
C VAL A 169 -21.03 3.86 6.85
N ASN A 170 -19.72 3.80 6.55
CA ASN A 170 -19.22 3.16 5.34
C ASN A 170 -19.64 1.69 5.25
N SER A 171 -19.47 0.94 6.35
CA SER A 171 -19.88 -0.46 6.44
C SER A 171 -21.39 -0.64 6.26
N LEU A 172 -22.20 0.19 6.93
CA LEU A 172 -23.66 0.18 6.82
C LEU A 172 -24.14 0.52 5.40
N THR A 173 -23.50 1.50 4.75
CA THR A 173 -23.82 1.88 3.37
C THR A 173 -23.56 0.70 2.43
N LEU A 174 -22.43 0.01 2.59
CA LEU A 174 -22.11 -1.19 1.80
C LEU A 174 -23.12 -2.33 2.04
N LEU A 175 -23.50 -2.57 3.29
CA LEU A 175 -24.54 -3.56 3.63
C LEU A 175 -25.89 -3.19 3.03
N SER A 176 -26.26 -1.90 3.06
CA SER A 176 -27.50 -1.41 2.45
C SER A 176 -27.52 -1.61 0.94
N PHE A 177 -26.38 -1.39 0.26
CA PHE A 177 -26.24 -1.71 -1.17
C PHE A 177 -26.40 -3.21 -1.43
N GLY A 178 -25.76 -4.06 -0.61
CA GLY A 178 -25.90 -5.51 -0.70
C GLY A 178 -27.35 -5.98 -0.49
N PHE A 179 -28.06 -5.38 0.47
CA PHE A 179 -29.45 -5.67 0.74
C PHE A 179 -30.37 -5.23 -0.41
N LEU A 180 -30.17 -4.03 -0.96
CA LEU A 180 -30.91 -3.58 -2.15
C LEU A 180 -30.70 -4.54 -3.34
N PHE A 181 -29.46 -4.97 -3.59
CA PHE A 181 -29.15 -5.94 -4.64
C PHE A 181 -29.87 -7.27 -4.42
N PHE A 182 -29.91 -7.75 -3.18
CA PHE A 182 -30.64 -8.95 -2.80
C PHE A 182 -32.16 -8.80 -3.02
N CYS A 183 -32.76 -7.67 -2.64
CA CYS A 183 -34.18 -7.41 -2.89
C CYS A 183 -34.52 -7.35 -4.39
N ILE A 184 -33.67 -6.73 -5.22
CA ILE A 184 -33.84 -6.72 -6.67
C ILE A 184 -33.76 -8.14 -7.24
N TYR A 185 -32.78 -8.93 -6.77
CA TYR A 185 -32.61 -10.31 -7.18
C TYR A 185 -33.82 -11.19 -6.81
N ASP A 186 -34.34 -11.08 -5.59
CA ASP A 186 -35.54 -11.80 -5.15
C ASP A 186 -36.77 -11.43 -6.00
N ARG A 187 -36.90 -10.15 -6.39
CA ARG A 187 -37.99 -9.71 -7.27
C ARG A 187 -37.86 -10.24 -8.69
N LEU A 188 -36.64 -10.38 -9.21
CA LEU A 188 -36.38 -11.04 -10.50
C LEU A 188 -36.75 -12.53 -10.46
N ILE A 189 -36.43 -13.22 -9.36
CA ILE A 189 -36.83 -14.63 -9.17
C ILE A 189 -38.35 -14.74 -9.07
N THR A 190 -39.00 -13.87 -8.30
CA THR A 190 -40.46 -13.84 -8.19
C THR A 190 -41.11 -13.68 -9.56
N TRP A 191 -40.59 -12.77 -10.38
CA TRP A 191 -41.08 -12.57 -11.75
C TRP A 191 -40.89 -13.78 -12.68
N MET A 192 -39.79 -14.55 -12.52
CA MET A 192 -39.51 -15.72 -13.37
C MET A 192 -40.12 -17.04 -12.87
N PHE A 193 -40.31 -17.19 -11.56
CA PHE A 193 -40.61 -18.49 -10.93
C PHE A 193 -41.74 -18.44 -9.89
N ASP A 194 -42.40 -17.29 -9.69
CA ASP A 194 -43.48 -17.06 -8.70
C ASP A 194 -43.12 -17.49 -7.26
N LYS A 195 -41.82 -17.52 -6.94
CA LYS A 195 -41.29 -17.89 -5.62
C LYS A 195 -40.44 -16.75 -5.07
N GLY A 196 -41.11 -15.77 -4.48
CA GLY A 196 -40.47 -14.70 -3.71
C GLY A 196 -40.38 -15.05 -2.23
N VAL A 197 -39.28 -14.69 -1.59
CA VAL A 197 -39.11 -14.85 -0.14
C VAL A 197 -39.34 -13.52 0.59
N MET A 198 -39.07 -12.38 -0.05
CA MET A 198 -39.14 -11.07 0.59
C MET A 198 -40.53 -10.41 0.47
N PRO A 199 -40.93 -9.59 1.47
CA PRO A 199 -42.14 -8.76 1.37
C PRO A 199 -42.07 -7.77 0.20
N GLU A 200 -43.22 -7.41 -0.37
CA GLU A 200 -43.31 -6.50 -1.52
C GLU A 200 -42.69 -5.11 -1.26
N ASP A 201 -42.76 -4.64 -0.01
CA ASP A 201 -42.23 -3.34 0.44
C ASP A 201 -40.71 -3.34 0.70
N SER A 202 -40.04 -4.48 0.55
CA SER A 202 -38.61 -4.64 0.86
C SER A 202 -37.71 -3.72 0.02
N ILE A 203 -38.07 -3.48 -1.25
CA ILE A 203 -37.33 -2.55 -2.13
C ILE A 203 -37.47 -1.11 -1.62
N THR A 204 -38.69 -0.66 -1.33
CA THR A 204 -38.95 0.69 -0.80
C THR A 204 -38.19 0.92 0.50
N PHE A 205 -38.22 -0.06 1.42
CA PHE A 205 -37.46 -0.01 2.65
C PHE A 205 -35.94 0.07 2.41
N SER A 206 -35.40 -0.75 1.50
CA SER A 206 -33.97 -0.76 1.17
C SER A 206 -33.48 0.57 0.56
N ILE A 207 -34.31 1.23 -0.24
CA ILE A 207 -34.02 2.55 -0.82
C ILE A 207 -33.99 3.62 0.28
N ILE A 208 -35.00 3.64 1.17
CA ILE A 208 -35.05 4.58 2.29
C ILE A 208 -33.84 4.40 3.21
N LEU A 209 -33.49 3.14 3.51
CA LEU A 209 -32.31 2.80 4.31
C LEU A 209 -31.02 3.31 3.64
N LEU A 210 -30.89 3.14 2.32
CA LEU A 210 -29.73 3.61 1.58
C LEU A 210 -29.61 5.14 1.61
N ILE A 211 -30.72 5.85 1.40
CA ILE A 211 -30.76 7.32 1.48
C ILE A 211 -30.35 7.79 2.87
N PHE A 212 -30.85 7.13 3.92
CA PHE A 212 -30.46 7.43 5.30
C PHE A 212 -28.96 7.20 5.54
N CYS A 213 -28.39 6.09 5.07
CA CYS A 213 -26.96 5.82 5.16
C CYS A 213 -26.11 6.86 4.42
N ILE A 214 -26.54 7.28 3.22
CA ILE A 214 -25.85 8.33 2.44
C ILE A 214 -25.91 9.68 3.18
N ALA A 215 -27.08 10.05 3.74
CA ALA A 215 -27.22 11.28 4.50
C ALA A 215 -26.31 11.30 5.75
N MET A 216 -26.27 10.18 6.48
CA MET A 216 -25.36 9.98 7.61
C MET A 216 -23.89 10.06 7.18
N TYR A 217 -23.53 9.50 6.03
CA TYR A 217 -22.18 9.56 5.49
C TYR A 217 -21.76 11.00 5.20
N CYS A 218 -22.63 11.77 4.53
CA CYS A 218 -22.40 13.17 4.27
C CYS A 218 -22.21 13.97 5.57
N PHE A 219 -23.09 13.75 6.55
CA PHE A 219 -23.01 14.42 7.85
C PHE A 219 -21.67 14.14 8.55
N ILE A 220 -21.27 12.88 8.68
CA ILE A 220 -20.01 12.51 9.33
C ILE A 220 -18.80 13.03 8.54
N SER A 221 -18.87 13.04 7.20
CA SER A 221 -17.79 13.54 6.35
C SER A 221 -17.50 15.03 6.58
N VAL A 222 -18.50 15.83 6.95
CA VAL A 222 -18.30 17.25 7.33
C VAL A 222 -17.45 17.34 8.61
N PHE A 223 -17.74 16.52 9.62
CA PHE A 223 -16.95 16.50 10.86
C PHE A 223 -15.56 15.90 10.67
N ASP A 224 -15.43 14.90 9.81
CA ASP A 224 -14.14 14.31 9.46
C ASP A 224 -13.25 15.27 8.68
N ALA A 225 -13.83 16.15 7.85
CA ALA A 225 -13.07 17.22 7.17
C ALA A 225 -12.48 18.26 8.15
N LEU A 226 -13.03 18.37 9.36
CA LEU A 226 -12.48 19.18 10.46
C LEU A 226 -11.39 18.43 11.25
N SER A 227 -11.22 17.13 10.99
CA SER A 227 -10.12 16.32 11.51
C SER A 227 -8.85 16.61 10.70
N PRO A 228 -7.66 16.61 11.34
CA PRO A 228 -6.42 16.83 10.63
C PRO A 228 -6.20 15.73 9.59
N ASP A 229 -5.72 16.12 8.40
CA ASP A 229 -5.38 15.16 7.35
C ASP A 229 -4.31 14.19 7.88
N SER A 230 -4.76 12.97 8.16
CA SER A 230 -3.99 11.93 8.84
C SER A 230 -2.98 11.27 7.91
N SER A 231 -3.03 11.55 6.61
CA SER A 231 -2.25 10.84 5.62
C SER A 231 -0.94 11.56 5.29
N GLN A 232 0.20 10.89 5.53
CA GLN A 232 1.48 11.30 4.93
C GLN A 232 1.55 11.03 3.42
N GLN A 233 0.49 10.48 2.81
CA GLN A 233 0.47 10.13 1.40
C GLN A 233 0.31 11.38 0.55
N LYS A 234 1.34 11.73 -0.23
CA LYS A 234 1.12 12.46 -1.49
C LYS A 234 0.08 11.71 -2.31
N ASN A 235 -0.89 12.47 -2.84
CA ASN A 235 -2.07 11.99 -3.56
C ASN A 235 -1.75 10.78 -4.44
N TYR A 236 -2.63 9.77 -4.42
CA TYR A 236 -2.54 8.58 -5.28
C TYR A 236 -2.37 8.94 -6.77
N ILE A 237 -2.88 10.10 -7.17
CA ILE A 237 -2.72 10.71 -8.50
C ILE A 237 -1.24 11.07 -8.79
N ASP A 238 -0.50 11.65 -7.83
CA ASP A 238 0.94 11.93 -7.98
C ASP A 238 1.76 10.63 -8.14
N LYS A 239 1.29 9.53 -7.52
CA LYS A 239 1.92 8.20 -7.66
C LYS A 239 1.63 7.57 -9.02
N LEU A 240 0.44 7.76 -9.58
CA LEU A 240 0.09 7.29 -10.92
C LEU A 240 0.86 8.06 -12.00
N VAL A 241 1.01 9.38 -11.85
CA VAL A 241 1.83 10.22 -12.75
C VAL A 241 3.30 9.79 -12.75
N ARG A 242 3.82 9.25 -11.63
CA ARG A 242 5.20 8.73 -11.52
C ARG A 242 5.39 7.30 -12.02
N LYS A 243 4.31 6.52 -12.21
CA LYS A 243 4.41 5.10 -12.60
C LYS A 243 4.80 4.90 -14.07
N GLY A 244 4.85 5.97 -14.86
CA GLY A 244 5.29 5.96 -16.26
C GLY A 244 6.78 6.18 -16.44
N THR A 245 7.65 5.41 -15.80
CA THR A 245 9.08 5.33 -16.22
C THR A 245 9.25 4.14 -17.16
N ASN A 246 8.61 4.20 -18.33
CA ASN A 246 9.10 3.47 -19.48
C ASN A 246 10.50 4.00 -19.83
N LYS A 247 11.40 3.14 -20.31
CA LYS A 247 12.77 3.50 -20.73
C LYS A 247 12.73 4.78 -21.55
N ASN A 248 13.12 5.89 -20.93
CA ASN A 248 12.94 7.21 -21.50
C ASN A 248 14.30 7.66 -22.00
N LYS A 249 14.47 7.71 -23.32
CA LYS A 249 15.72 8.15 -23.96
C LYS A 249 16.14 9.55 -23.50
N SER A 250 15.22 10.40 -23.02
CA SER A 250 15.56 11.71 -22.43
C SER A 250 16.11 11.62 -21.01
N PHE A 251 15.73 10.59 -20.24
CA PHE A 251 16.27 10.31 -18.92
C PHE A 251 17.68 9.70 -19.03
N GLU A 252 17.87 8.76 -19.95
CA GLU A 252 19.17 8.11 -20.20
C GLU A 252 20.24 9.12 -20.61
N LYS A 253 19.89 10.14 -21.41
CA LYS A 253 20.79 11.24 -21.76
C LYS A 253 21.23 12.10 -20.57
N LYS A 254 20.50 12.08 -19.46
CA LYS A 254 20.83 12.83 -18.23
C LYS A 254 21.65 12.00 -17.23
N ILE A 255 21.83 10.71 -17.48
CA ILE A 255 22.63 9.85 -16.62
C ILE A 255 24.11 10.15 -16.87
N THR A 256 24.78 10.68 -15.86
CA THR A 256 26.23 10.85 -15.88
C THR A 256 26.89 9.50 -15.67
N VAL A 257 27.42 8.90 -16.74
CA VAL A 257 28.21 7.67 -16.64
C VAL A 257 29.59 8.04 -16.12
N PRO A 258 30.01 7.52 -14.96
CA PRO A 258 31.28 7.91 -14.40
C PRO A 258 32.44 7.24 -15.15
N PRO A 259 33.62 7.86 -15.16
CA PRO A 259 34.76 7.35 -15.91
C PRO A 259 35.12 5.93 -15.46
N MET A 260 35.47 5.10 -16.44
CA MET A 260 35.95 3.74 -16.20
C MET A 260 37.25 3.81 -15.37
N TYR A 261 37.39 2.94 -14.37
CA TYR A 261 38.69 2.79 -13.71
C TYR A 261 39.67 2.17 -14.72
N LYS A 262 40.80 2.82 -14.96
CA LYS A 262 41.93 2.19 -15.65
C LYS A 262 42.70 1.38 -14.61
N GLN A 263 43.06 0.14 -14.96
CA GLN A 263 43.96 -0.68 -14.13
C GLN A 263 45.35 -0.04 -14.07
#